data_AF-A0A962DYL7-F1
#
_entry.id   AF-A0A962DYL7-F1
#
_cell.length_a   1.000
_cell.length_b   1.000
_cell.length_c   1.000
_cell.angle_alpha   90.00
_cell.angle_beta   90.00
_cell.angle_gamma   90.00
#
_symmetry.space_group_name_H-M   'P 1'
#
loop_
_entity.id
_entity.type
_entity.pdbx_description
1 polymer ?
#
loop_
_entity_poly.entity_id
_entity_poly.type
_entity_poly.pdbx_seq_one_letter_code
_entity_poly.pdbx_strand_id
1 'polypeptide(L)'
;MTNIIIECNVCKHQYKVHEGRVGEKFHCFCGNTLTVPSVKIHDAAVVRCSSCGGARGKDREPFCSYCGSSFTIHERDLNTICPHCMTRISSKAKFCHSCATPIASEDVDFDKTDMDCPVCDNVKLHSRKMNSHAFSMKECSHCAGLW
;
A
#
# COMPACT_ATOMS: atom_id res chain seq x y z
N MET A 1 14.78 1.57 -5.75
CA MET A 1 15.79 2.64 -5.67
C MET A 1 15.95 2.99 -4.20
N THR A 2 17.14 2.83 -3.62
CA THR A 2 17.31 2.91 -2.15
C THR A 2 18.15 4.13 -1.80
N ASN A 3 17.52 5.13 -1.17
CA ASN A 3 18.23 6.25 -0.57
C ASN A 3 18.68 5.83 0.82
N ILE A 4 19.98 5.78 1.09
CA ILE A 4 20.53 5.42 2.41
C ILE A 4 21.39 6.55 2.97
N ILE A 5 21.38 6.67 4.29
CA ILE A 5 22.24 7.59 5.03
C ILE A 5 23.35 6.78 5.68
N ILE A 6 24.61 7.16 5.43
CA ILE A 6 25.80 6.55 6.02
C ILE A 6 26.46 7.56 6.95
N GLU A 7 26.67 7.19 8.21
CA GLU A 7 27.40 7.99 9.20
C GLU A 7 28.88 7.58 9.26
N CYS A 8 29.79 8.56 9.29
CA CYS A 8 31.20 8.30 9.57
C CYS A 8 31.39 7.92 11.05
N ASN A 9 31.94 6.73 11.31
CA ASN A 9 32.21 6.26 12.68
C ASN A 9 33.27 7.08 13.43
N VAL A 10 34.09 7.88 12.72
CA VAL A 10 35.13 8.73 13.31
C VAL A 10 34.60 10.12 13.65
N CYS A 11 34.08 10.88 12.67
CA CYS A 11 33.69 12.28 12.89
C CYS A 11 32.18 12.52 12.93
N LYS A 12 31.35 11.48 12.81
CA LYS A 12 29.88 11.54 12.85
C LYS A 12 29.20 12.32 11.73
N HIS A 13 29.96 12.72 10.69
CA HIS A 13 29.37 13.33 9.49
C HIS A 13 28.51 12.31 8.73
N GLN A 14 27.38 12.77 8.20
CA GLN A 14 26.39 11.92 7.54
C GLN A 14 26.35 12.21 6.04
N TYR A 15 26.31 11.15 5.23
CA TYR A 15 26.30 11.21 3.78
C TYR A 15 25.03 10.54 3.25
N LYS A 16 24.32 11.26 2.38
CA LYS A 16 23.19 10.70 1.63
C LYS A 16 23.74 10.09 0.34
N VAL A 17 23.65 8.76 0.23
CA VAL A 17 24.12 8.04 -0.96
C VAL A 17 22.95 7.81 -1.90
N HIS A 18 23.00 8.47 -3.05
CA HIS A 18 22.13 8.23 -4.18
C HIS A 18 22.85 7.27 -5.14
N GLU A 19 22.25 6.13 -5.46
CA GLU A 19 22.72 5.20 -6.50
C GLU A 19 24.07 4.48 -6.26
N GLY A 20 24.67 4.61 -5.07
CA GLY A 20 25.92 3.92 -4.74
C GLY A 20 25.78 2.39 -4.71
N ARG A 21 26.78 1.67 -5.24
CA ARG A 21 26.79 0.20 -5.23
C ARG A 21 27.24 -0.30 -3.87
N VAL A 22 26.61 -1.36 -3.38
CA VAL A 22 27.07 -2.05 -2.16
C VAL A 22 28.55 -2.41 -2.29
N GLY A 23 29.35 -2.07 -1.29
CA GLY A 23 30.81 -2.28 -1.26
C GLY A 23 31.65 -1.16 -1.86
N GLU A 24 31.04 -0.19 -2.54
CA GLU A 24 31.74 1.00 -3.04
C GLU A 24 32.29 1.85 -1.90
N LYS A 25 33.46 2.46 -2.10
CA LYS A 25 34.18 3.23 -1.06
C LYS A 25 34.24 4.70 -1.41
N PHE A 26 34.17 5.54 -0.39
CA PHE A 26 34.35 6.99 -0.54
C PHE A 26 35.01 7.58 0.71
N HIS A 27 35.61 8.76 0.56
CA HIS A 27 36.27 9.44 1.67
C HIS A 27 35.31 10.37 2.41
N CYS A 28 35.36 10.29 3.73
CA CYS A 28 34.80 11.30 4.60
C CYS A 28 35.72 12.54 4.59
N PHE A 29 35.16 13.72 4.92
CA PHE A 29 35.96 14.95 5.07
C PHE A 29 37.06 14.87 6.14
N CYS A 30 36.93 13.96 7.12
CA CYS A 30 37.99 13.71 8.12
C CYS A 30 39.13 12.81 7.60
N GLY A 31 39.08 12.38 6.34
CA GLY A 31 40.05 11.47 5.73
C GLY A 31 39.74 9.99 5.92
N ASN A 32 38.82 9.62 6.82
CA ASN A 32 38.39 8.23 6.98
C ASN A 32 37.70 7.69 5.72
N THR A 33 37.88 6.41 5.42
CA THR A 33 37.24 5.76 4.27
C THR A 33 35.97 5.03 4.70
N LEU A 34 34.85 5.35 4.07
CA LEU A 34 33.55 4.72 4.30
C LEU A 34 33.24 3.73 3.18
N THR A 35 32.44 2.72 3.49
CA THR A 35 31.99 1.70 2.52
C THR A 35 30.46 1.69 2.50
N VAL A 36 29.87 1.63 1.31
CA VAL A 36 28.41 1.52 1.13
C VAL A 36 27.96 0.15 1.66
N PRO A 37 27.16 0.08 2.74
CA PRO A 37 26.77 -1.18 3.35
C PRO A 37 25.66 -1.88 2.54
N SER A 38 25.57 -3.20 2.69
CA SER A 38 24.36 -3.94 2.31
C SER A 38 23.30 -3.69 3.38
N VAL A 39 22.19 -3.03 3.02
CA VAL A 39 21.09 -2.76 3.95
C VAL A 39 20.03 -3.83 3.81
N LYS A 40 19.84 -4.64 4.86
CA LYS A 40 18.67 -5.50 4.97
C LYS A 40 17.50 -4.66 5.49
N ILE A 41 16.53 -4.39 4.61
CA ILE A 41 15.33 -3.65 5.01
C ILE A 41 14.53 -4.53 5.96
N HIS A 42 14.31 -4.02 7.17
CA HIS A 42 13.38 -4.59 8.11
C HIS A 42 12.12 -3.72 8.10
N ASP A 43 11.03 -4.26 7.57
CA ASP A 43 9.73 -3.65 7.79
C ASP A 43 9.39 -3.79 9.27
N ALA A 44 9.37 -2.67 9.98
CA ALA A 44 8.84 -2.68 11.32
C ALA A 44 7.33 -2.92 11.18
N ALA A 45 6.87 -4.14 11.46
CA ALA A 45 5.45 -4.48 11.59
C ALA A 45 4.84 -3.85 12.87
N VAL A 46 5.23 -2.62 13.18
CA VAL A 46 4.85 -1.86 14.37
C VAL A 46 4.21 -0.58 13.86
N VAL A 47 2.89 -0.52 13.97
CA VAL A 47 2.17 0.75 13.86
C VAL A 47 2.71 1.66 14.96
N ARG A 48 3.24 2.83 14.59
CA ARG A 48 3.69 3.85 15.53
C ARG A 48 2.69 4.99 15.58
N CYS A 49 2.60 5.62 16.74
CA CYS A 49 1.84 6.84 16.93
C CYS A 49 2.54 8.01 16.21
N SER A 50 1.81 8.73 15.36
CA SER A 50 2.30 9.88 14.59
C SER A 50 2.56 11.08 15.49
N SER A 51 2.00 11.12 16.70
CA SER A 51 2.22 12.20 17.66
C SER A 51 3.51 12.05 18.46
N CYS A 52 3.89 10.83 18.86
CA CYS A 52 5.03 10.62 19.77
C CYS A 52 6.02 9.53 19.34
N GLY A 53 5.74 8.77 18.28
CA GLY A 53 6.56 7.63 17.84
C GLY A 53 6.40 6.35 18.66
N GLY A 54 5.57 6.37 19.72
CA GLY A 54 5.29 5.20 20.56
C GLY A 54 4.68 4.04 19.77
N ALA A 55 5.11 2.82 20.07
CA ALA A 55 4.59 1.61 19.44
C ALA A 55 3.13 1.36 19.87
N ARG A 56 2.27 0.98 18.93
CA ARG A 56 0.90 0.54 19.22
C ARG A 56 0.93 -0.82 19.90
N GLY A 57 0.14 -0.96 20.98
CA GLY A 57 -0.04 -2.22 21.69
C GLY A 57 -0.61 -3.33 20.78
N LYS A 58 -0.50 -4.58 21.24
CA LYS A 58 -0.91 -5.77 20.47
C LYS A 58 -2.40 -5.78 20.13
N ASP A 59 -3.23 -5.16 20.97
CA ASP A 59 -4.68 -5.23 20.88
C ASP A 59 -5.32 -4.14 20.01
N ARG A 60 -4.51 -3.48 19.17
CA ARG A 60 -4.98 -2.42 18.25
C ARG A 60 -5.80 -1.35 19.00
N GLU A 61 -5.31 -0.93 20.16
CA GLU A 61 -5.97 0.11 20.97
C GLU A 61 -6.21 1.38 20.15
N PRO A 62 -7.31 2.11 20.38
CA PRO A 62 -7.64 3.33 19.66
C PRO A 62 -6.80 4.54 20.10
N PHE A 63 -6.15 4.47 21.26
CA PHE A 63 -5.31 5.52 21.84
C PHE A 63 -3.90 5.00 22.12
N CYS A 64 -2.90 5.87 22.00
CA CYS A 64 -1.52 5.55 22.33
C CYS A 64 -1.34 5.48 23.86
N SER A 65 -0.86 4.35 24.37
CA SER A 65 -0.56 4.17 25.80
C SER A 65 0.56 5.08 26.34
N TYR A 66 1.39 5.66 25.47
CA TYR A 66 2.48 6.56 25.85
C TYR A 66 2.05 8.02 25.98
N CYS A 67 1.32 8.57 25.00
CA CYS A 67 0.98 10.00 24.96
C CYS A 67 -0.52 10.29 24.96
N GLY A 68 -1.38 9.27 24.97
CA GLY A 68 -2.84 9.42 25.01
C GLY A 68 -3.48 9.90 23.71
N SER A 69 -2.71 10.19 22.65
CA SER A 69 -3.30 10.62 21.38
C SER A 69 -4.09 9.48 20.74
N SER A 70 -5.16 9.82 20.02
CA SER A 70 -5.85 8.83 19.19
C SER A 70 -4.98 8.44 17.99
N PHE A 71 -5.03 7.17 17.61
CA PHE A 71 -4.43 6.72 16.35
C PHE A 71 -5.25 7.26 15.18
N THR A 72 -4.60 7.85 14.19
CA THR A 72 -5.16 8.34 12.94
C THR A 72 -5.78 7.22 12.11
N ILE A 73 -6.54 7.58 11.07
CA ILE A 73 -7.21 6.63 10.16
C ILE A 73 -6.20 5.66 9.54
N HIS A 74 -5.04 6.16 9.10
CA HIS A 74 -3.98 5.34 8.49
C HIS A 74 -3.37 4.36 9.49
N GLU A 75 -3.14 4.80 10.73
CA GLU A 75 -2.60 3.94 11.79
C GLU A 75 -3.59 2.86 12.25
N ARG A 76 -4.89 3.09 12.03
CA ARG A 76 -5.94 2.11 12.33
C ARG A 76 -6.22 1.14 11.19
N ASP A 77 -5.43 1.17 10.12
CA ASP A 77 -5.66 0.41 8.88
C ASP A 77 -7.03 0.68 8.23
N LEU A 78 -7.67 1.83 8.49
CA LEU A 78 -9.02 2.16 8.00
C LEU A 78 -8.98 2.80 6.60
N ASN A 79 -8.43 2.05 5.65
CA ASN A 79 -8.03 2.54 4.33
C ASN A 79 -9.11 2.40 3.25
N THR A 80 -10.30 1.88 3.57
CA THR A 80 -11.44 1.84 2.63
C THR A 80 -12.76 2.20 3.32
N ILE A 81 -13.86 2.23 2.57
CA ILE A 81 -15.19 2.61 3.04
C ILE A 81 -16.14 1.42 2.85
N CYS A 82 -16.98 1.15 3.85
CA CYS A 82 -18.07 0.19 3.74
C CYS A 82 -19.10 0.72 2.72
N PRO A 83 -19.43 -0.03 1.66
CA PRO A 83 -20.35 0.45 0.62
C PRO A 83 -21.80 0.59 1.11
N HIS A 84 -22.14 -0.05 2.23
CA HIS A 84 -23.50 -0.03 2.77
C HIS A 84 -23.73 1.13 3.74
N CYS A 85 -22.88 1.28 4.77
CA CYS A 85 -23.08 2.30 5.82
C CYS A 85 -22.07 3.45 5.77
N MET A 86 -21.17 3.48 4.78
CA MET A 86 -20.15 4.50 4.59
C MET A 86 -19.13 4.65 5.74
N THR A 87 -19.12 3.75 6.72
CA THR A 87 -18.10 3.70 7.76
C THR A 87 -16.75 3.33 7.16
N ARG A 88 -15.69 4.01 7.59
CA ARG A 88 -14.31 3.62 7.22
C ARG A 88 -13.97 2.27 7.85
N ILE A 89 -13.45 1.36 7.05
CA ILE A 89 -13.10 -0.01 7.43
C ILE A 89 -11.71 -0.37 6.91
N SER A 90 -11.18 -1.50 7.37
CA SER A 90 -9.94 -2.04 6.80
C SER A 90 -10.18 -2.62 5.42
N SER A 91 -9.22 -2.43 4.51
CA SER A 91 -9.22 -3.12 3.20
C SER A 91 -9.08 -4.64 3.32
N LYS A 92 -8.71 -5.14 4.52
CA LYS A 92 -8.65 -6.57 4.85
C LYS A 92 -9.89 -7.06 5.62
N ALA A 93 -10.88 -6.20 5.86
CA ALA A 93 -12.08 -6.58 6.62
C ALA A 93 -12.93 -7.57 5.83
N LYS A 94 -13.40 -8.65 6.48
CA LYS A 94 -14.41 -9.56 5.92
C LYS A 94 -15.85 -9.11 6.21
N PHE A 95 -16.03 -8.28 7.24
CA PHE A 95 -17.30 -7.70 7.65
C PHE A 95 -17.10 -6.26 8.11
N CYS A 96 -18.09 -5.40 7.89
CA CYS A 96 -18.10 -4.07 8.48
C CYS A 96 -18.28 -4.16 10.00
N HIS A 97 -17.37 -3.57 10.77
CA HIS A 97 -17.48 -3.57 12.24
C HIS A 97 -18.64 -2.70 12.77
N SER A 98 -19.26 -1.87 11.92
CA SER A 98 -20.38 -1.00 12.31
C SER A 98 -21.73 -1.61 11.95
N CYS A 99 -21.93 -2.03 10.69
CA CYS A 99 -23.23 -2.54 10.22
C CYS A 99 -23.26 -4.04 9.92
N ALA A 100 -22.18 -4.77 10.21
CA ALA A 100 -22.04 -6.20 9.96
C ALA A 100 -22.17 -6.65 8.49
N THR A 101 -22.30 -5.74 7.52
CA THR A 101 -22.34 -6.08 6.09
C THR A 101 -21.07 -6.85 5.70
N PRO A 102 -21.19 -8.03 5.05
CA PRO A 102 -20.05 -8.73 4.50
C PRO A 102 -19.31 -7.88 3.47
N ILE A 103 -17.98 -7.87 3.54
CA ILE A 103 -17.12 -7.14 2.60
C ILE A 103 -16.44 -8.18 1.73
N ALA A 104 -16.95 -8.30 0.51
CA ALA A 104 -16.44 -9.18 -0.52
C ALA A 104 -16.20 -8.35 -1.78
N SER A 105 -14.96 -7.88 -1.96
CA SER A 105 -14.54 -7.24 -3.20
C SER A 105 -14.19 -8.32 -4.23
N GLU A 106 -14.77 -8.23 -5.41
CA GLU A 106 -14.32 -8.96 -6.58
C GLU A 106 -13.27 -8.12 -7.30
N ASP A 107 -12.14 -8.72 -7.67
CA ASP A 107 -11.17 -8.07 -8.54
C ASP A 107 -11.77 -7.99 -9.94
N VAL A 108 -12.14 -6.78 -10.37
CA VAL A 108 -12.65 -6.56 -11.72
C VAL A 108 -11.48 -6.14 -12.61
N ASP A 109 -11.08 -7.08 -13.47
CA ASP A 109 -10.09 -6.85 -14.52
C ASP A 109 -10.83 -6.31 -15.75
N PHE A 110 -10.54 -5.08 -16.18
CA PHE A 110 -11.17 -4.45 -17.34
C PHE A 110 -10.26 -4.52 -18.56
N ASP A 111 -9.75 -5.71 -18.88
CA ASP A 111 -8.94 -5.91 -20.06
C ASP A 111 -9.71 -5.48 -21.30
N LYS A 112 -9.31 -4.35 -21.90
CA LYS A 112 -9.89 -3.88 -23.15
C LYS A 112 -9.62 -4.91 -24.23
N THR A 113 -10.61 -5.11 -25.07
CA THR A 113 -10.53 -6.02 -26.20
C THR A 113 -10.61 -5.22 -27.48
N ASP A 114 -10.13 -5.79 -28.58
CA ASP A 114 -10.20 -5.12 -29.88
C ASP A 114 -11.61 -5.18 -30.50
N MET A 115 -12.56 -5.87 -29.87
CA MET A 115 -13.93 -6.01 -30.35
C MET A 115 -14.77 -4.77 -30.06
N ASP A 116 -15.44 -4.27 -31.09
CA ASP A 116 -16.43 -3.20 -30.97
C ASP A 116 -17.76 -3.75 -30.46
N CYS A 117 -18.47 -2.94 -29.67
CA CYS A 117 -19.85 -3.23 -29.32
C CYS A 117 -20.72 -3.10 -30.58
N PRO A 118 -21.53 -4.11 -30.94
CA PRO A 118 -22.38 -4.04 -32.12
C PRO A 118 -23.61 -3.13 -31.92
N VAL A 119 -23.84 -2.63 -30.71
CA VAL A 119 -24.98 -1.75 -30.36
C VAL A 119 -24.54 -0.31 -30.13
N CYS A 120 -23.32 -0.08 -29.66
CA CYS A 120 -22.84 1.25 -29.27
C CYS A 120 -21.71 1.72 -30.19
N ASP A 121 -21.82 2.94 -30.70
CA ASP A 121 -20.80 3.52 -31.57
C ASP A 121 -19.50 3.79 -30.82
N ASN A 122 -18.37 3.35 -31.39
CA ASN A 122 -17.01 3.60 -30.89
C ASN A 122 -16.75 3.13 -29.44
N VAL A 123 -17.49 2.13 -28.96
CA VAL A 123 -17.24 1.52 -27.64
C VAL A 123 -16.60 0.15 -27.82
N LYS A 124 -15.39 -0.03 -27.30
CA LYS A 124 -14.73 -1.33 -27.23
C LYS A 124 -15.29 -2.16 -26.08
N LEU A 125 -15.52 -3.45 -26.32
CA LEU A 125 -15.87 -4.41 -25.30
C LEU A 125 -14.68 -4.64 -24.37
N HIS A 126 -14.94 -4.88 -23.08
CA HIS A 126 -13.94 -5.32 -22.12
C HIS A 126 -14.20 -6.77 -21.71
N SER A 127 -13.13 -7.49 -21.37
CA SER A 127 -13.23 -8.84 -20.85
C SER A 127 -13.58 -8.76 -19.37
N ARG A 128 -14.71 -9.33 -18.95
CA ARG A 128 -15.08 -9.47 -17.55
C ARG A 128 -15.00 -10.94 -17.15
N LYS A 129 -14.23 -11.23 -16.11
CA LYS A 129 -14.22 -12.55 -15.46
C LYS A 129 -15.50 -12.68 -14.65
N MET A 130 -16.21 -13.78 -14.83
CA MET A 130 -17.46 -14.04 -14.10
C MET A 130 -17.16 -15.06 -13.02
N ASN A 131 -17.13 -14.63 -11.75
CA ASN A 131 -16.89 -15.46 -10.57
C ASN A 131 -15.59 -16.31 -10.60
N SER A 132 -15.37 -17.12 -9.57
CA SER A 132 -14.21 -18.01 -9.40
C SER A 132 -14.11 -19.15 -10.43
N HIS A 133 -14.99 -19.21 -11.44
CA HIS A 133 -14.91 -20.17 -12.53
C HIS A 133 -14.25 -19.55 -13.77
N ALA A 134 -13.42 -20.36 -14.43
CA ALA A 134 -12.38 -19.96 -15.38
C ALA A 134 -12.87 -19.48 -16.76
N PHE A 135 -13.98 -18.73 -16.86
CA PHE A 135 -14.44 -18.16 -18.12
C PHE A 135 -14.66 -16.65 -18.01
N SER A 136 -14.38 -15.95 -19.11
CA SER A 136 -14.55 -14.51 -19.24
C SER A 136 -15.55 -14.20 -20.35
N MET A 137 -16.41 -13.22 -20.12
CA MET A 137 -17.38 -12.72 -21.11
C MET A 137 -16.99 -11.34 -21.59
N LYS A 138 -17.49 -10.92 -22.76
CA LYS A 138 -17.23 -9.59 -23.31
C LYS A 138 -18.40 -8.68 -22.96
N GLU A 139 -18.13 -7.62 -22.23
CA GLU A 139 -19.15 -6.69 -21.74
C GLU A 139 -18.93 -5.29 -22.33
N CYS A 140 -20.03 -4.64 -22.75
CA CYS A 140 -20.01 -3.23 -23.14
C CYS A 140 -20.21 -2.35 -21.91
N SER A 141 -19.27 -1.43 -21.62
CA SER A 141 -19.36 -0.52 -20.48
C SER A 141 -20.46 0.55 -20.62
N HIS A 142 -21.12 0.65 -21.78
CA HIS A 142 -22.16 1.65 -22.04
C HIS A 142 -23.57 1.05 -21.97
N CYS A 143 -23.85 -0.01 -22.73
CA CYS A 143 -25.16 -0.65 -22.76
C CYS A 143 -25.28 -1.90 -21.87
N ALA A 144 -24.20 -2.33 -21.20
CA ALA A 144 -24.13 -3.58 -20.43
C ALA A 144 -24.44 -4.85 -21.24
N GLY A 145 -24.36 -4.78 -22.57
CA GLY A 145 -24.53 -5.94 -23.45
C GLY A 145 -23.40 -6.95 -23.28
N LEU A 146 -23.77 -8.23 -23.21
CA LEU A 146 -22.86 -9.37 -23.01
C LEU A 146 -22.74 -10.20 -24.30
N TRP A 147 -21.51 -10.53 -24.68
CA TRP A 147 -21.14 -11.23 -25.93
C TRP A 147 -20.11 -12.33 -25.68
#